data_AF-A0A5C5YX50-F1
#
_entry.id   AF-A0A5C5YX50-F1
#
_cell.length_a   1.000
_cell.length_b   1.000
_cell.length_c   1.000
_cell.angle_alpha   90.00
_cell.angle_beta   90.00
_cell.angle_gamma   90.00
#
_symmetry.space_group_name_H-M   'P 1'
#
loop_
_entity.id
_entity.type
_entity.pdbx_description
1 polymer ?
#
loop_
_entity_poly.entity_id
_entity_poly.type
_entity_poly.pdbx_seq_one_letter_code
_entity_poly.pdbx_strand_id
1 'polypeptide(L)'
;MLLTAGISIAFFVARGIEHLRFPADAHYYKLECPSGVHAFGMLIAAIYGLCVTMVVLAIRARDFWLSPGKTLALLFTTMCVLNWSLEFIASAVTYVRMQTDLAPGVVDRRGYILGIWYGNFAVDVGYVACLPVLLWVICKTKNQPFCFRLTWVGFLFFALLIIGQVHLGFRTYVGSALNFWYFEAAIGIPICLLIAAIARSVTRRDAMDWWTIMTAVPVISVWFVAISLKLLA
;
A
#
# COMPACT_ATOMS: atom_id res chain seq x y z
N MET A 1 18.38 12.47 9.14
CA MET A 1 17.72 13.68 8.59
C MET A 1 16.91 13.38 7.33
N LEU A 2 17.43 12.63 6.35
CA LEU A 2 16.65 12.30 5.14
C LEU A 2 15.44 11.36 5.42
N LEU A 3 15.62 10.31 6.24
CA LEU A 3 14.54 9.38 6.59
C LEU A 3 13.38 10.08 7.31
N THR A 4 13.71 10.95 8.28
CA THR A 4 12.73 11.75 9.01
C THR A 4 12.00 12.73 8.10
N ALA A 5 12.71 13.35 7.14
CA ALA A 5 12.09 14.23 6.16
C ALA A 5 11.09 13.49 5.25
N GLY A 6 11.42 12.28 4.79
CA GLY A 6 10.51 11.46 4.00
C GLY A 6 9.23 11.06 4.75
N ILE A 7 9.35 10.75 6.05
CA ILE A 7 8.19 10.49 6.91
C ILE A 7 7.33 11.76 7.04
N SER A 8 7.94 12.93 7.26
CA SER A 8 7.19 14.18 7.34
C SER A 8 6.47 14.52 6.04
N ILE A 9 7.10 14.30 4.88
CA ILE A 9 6.46 14.48 3.57
C ILE A 9 5.29 13.51 3.42
N ALA A 10 5.45 12.25 3.81
CA ALA A 10 4.37 11.27 3.76
C ALA A 10 3.16 11.69 4.61
N PHE A 11 3.40 12.23 5.79
CA PHE A 11 2.35 12.77 6.67
C PHE A 11 1.61 13.94 6.01
N PHE A 12 2.37 14.87 5.42
CA PHE A 12 1.81 16.00 4.72
C PHE A 12 0.95 15.58 3.52
N VAL A 13 1.43 14.63 2.71
CA VAL A 13 0.68 14.12 1.55
C VAL A 13 -0.60 13.40 1.99
N ALA A 14 -0.52 12.51 2.98
CA ALA A 14 -1.68 11.79 3.49
C ALA A 14 -2.77 12.75 4.02
N ARG A 15 -2.36 13.76 4.81
CA ARG A 15 -3.28 14.78 5.32
C ARG A 15 -3.81 15.69 4.21
N GLY A 16 -2.98 16.05 3.23
CA GLY A 16 -3.39 16.85 2.08
C GLY A 16 -4.49 16.19 1.26
N ILE A 17 -4.35 14.88 0.99
CA ILE A 17 -5.37 14.09 0.28
C ILE A 17 -6.67 14.05 1.08
N GLU A 18 -6.60 13.80 2.39
CA GLU A 18 -7.79 13.77 3.27
C GLU A 18 -8.54 15.11 3.27
N HIS A 19 -7.82 16.23 3.36
CA HIS A 19 -8.42 17.56 3.29
C HIS A 19 -9.03 17.88 1.92
N LEU A 20 -8.41 17.44 0.83
CA LEU A 20 -8.94 17.60 -0.52
C LEU A 20 -10.22 16.77 -0.73
N ARG A 21 -10.27 15.59 -0.10
CA ARG A 21 -11.40 14.66 -0.17
C ARG A 21 -12.59 15.10 0.70
N PHE A 22 -12.32 15.81 1.78
CA PHE A 22 -13.33 16.14 2.80
C PHE A 22 -14.64 16.76 2.27
N PRO A 23 -14.65 17.73 1.33
CA PRO A 23 -15.91 18.26 0.79
C PRO A 23 -16.76 17.19 0.12
N ALA A 24 -16.11 16.21 -0.52
CA ALA A 24 -16.79 15.06 -1.08
C ALA A 24 -17.34 14.13 -0.01
N ASP A 25 -16.54 13.84 1.00
CA ASP A 25 -16.99 12.98 2.11
C ASP A 25 -18.10 13.63 2.95
N ALA A 26 -18.04 14.94 3.18
CA ALA A 26 -19.06 15.70 3.89
C ALA A 26 -20.42 15.61 3.19
N HIS A 27 -20.44 15.76 1.86
CA HIS A 27 -21.67 15.65 1.07
C HIS A 27 -22.21 14.23 1.00
N TYR A 28 -21.37 13.23 0.70
CA TYR A 28 -21.82 11.86 0.46
C TYR A 28 -22.03 11.05 1.74
N TYR A 29 -21.29 11.34 2.81
CA TYR A 29 -21.33 10.60 4.08
C TYR A 29 -21.83 11.45 5.25
N LYS A 30 -22.28 12.69 5.00
CA LYS A 30 -22.82 13.62 6.02
C LYS A 30 -21.84 13.88 7.17
N LEU A 31 -20.55 13.98 6.85
CA LEU A 31 -19.52 14.31 7.84
C LEU A 31 -19.53 15.80 8.14
N GLU A 32 -19.49 16.16 9.43
CA GLU A 32 -19.48 17.55 9.89
C GLU A 32 -18.08 18.18 9.86
N CYS A 33 -17.04 17.36 10.05
CA CYS A 33 -15.66 17.82 10.07
C CYS A 33 -14.71 16.72 9.55
N PRO A 34 -13.49 17.07 9.10
CA PRO A 34 -12.48 16.09 8.74
C PRO A 34 -12.21 15.17 9.93
N SER A 35 -11.99 13.89 9.68
CA SER A 35 -11.59 12.96 10.74
C SER A 35 -10.33 13.46 11.45
N GLY A 36 -10.30 13.25 12.77
CA GLY A 36 -9.08 13.41 13.55
C GLY A 36 -7.95 12.55 12.98
N VAL A 37 -6.70 12.88 13.33
CA VAL A 37 -5.52 12.16 12.83
C VAL A 37 -5.60 10.68 13.22
N HIS A 38 -5.85 9.82 12.22
CA HIS A 38 -5.94 8.38 12.44
C HIS A 38 -4.53 7.79 12.66
N ALA A 39 -4.20 7.46 13.91
CA ALA A 39 -2.86 7.03 14.32
C ALA A 39 -2.31 5.86 13.49
N PHE A 40 -3.15 4.87 13.17
CA PHE A 40 -2.74 3.74 12.34
C PHE A 40 -2.49 4.15 10.87
N GLY A 41 -3.28 5.09 10.34
CA GLY A 41 -3.05 5.67 9.01
C GLY A 41 -1.73 6.43 8.94
N MET A 42 -1.38 7.16 10.01
CA MET A 42 -0.09 7.84 10.12
C MET A 42 1.06 6.84 10.21
N LEU A 43 0.89 5.73 10.93
CA LEU A 43 1.90 4.68 10.98
C LEU A 43 2.19 4.10 9.59
N ILE A 44 1.15 3.80 8.80
CA ILE A 44 1.30 3.35 7.41
C ILE A 44 2.01 4.40 6.56
N ALA A 45 1.59 5.66 6.67
CA ALA A 45 2.23 6.77 5.95
C ALA A 45 3.72 6.89 6.31
N ALA A 46 4.10 6.68 7.58
CA ALA A 46 5.51 6.69 7.98
C ALA A 46 6.32 5.59 7.29
N ILE A 47 5.77 4.38 7.17
CA ILE A 47 6.44 3.29 6.44
C ILE A 47 6.57 3.61 4.96
N TYR A 48 5.54 4.17 4.34
CA TYR A 48 5.63 4.64 2.96
C TYR A 48 6.70 5.71 2.79
N GLY A 49 6.76 6.72 3.66
CA GLY A 49 7.81 7.74 3.65
C GLY A 49 9.22 7.16 3.83
N LEU A 50 9.36 6.16 4.71
CA LEU A 50 10.60 5.42 4.89
C LEU A 50 11.01 4.70 3.60
N CYS A 51 10.10 3.91 3.01
CA CYS A 51 10.35 3.16 1.79
C CYS A 51 10.69 4.07 0.61
N VAL A 52 9.96 5.17 0.41
CA VAL A 52 10.23 6.18 -0.63
C VAL A 52 11.64 6.73 -0.47
N THR A 53 12.02 7.12 0.75
CA THR A 53 13.36 7.64 1.02
C THR A 53 14.43 6.58 0.74
N MET A 54 14.20 5.35 1.18
CA MET A 54 15.10 4.23 0.95
C MET A 54 15.27 3.95 -0.55
N VAL A 55 14.21 4.04 -1.36
CA VAL A 55 14.30 3.91 -2.82
C VAL A 55 15.11 5.03 -3.45
N VAL A 56 14.87 6.29 -3.08
CA VAL A 56 15.61 7.44 -3.62
C VAL A 56 17.10 7.29 -3.36
N LEU A 57 17.47 6.80 -2.17
CA LEU A 57 18.86 6.50 -1.84
C LEU A 57 19.38 5.26 -2.59
N ALA A 58 18.56 4.21 -2.71
CA ALA A 58 18.92 2.95 -3.35
C ALA A 58 19.15 3.06 -4.85
N ILE A 59 18.41 3.92 -5.57
CA ILE A 59 18.57 4.14 -7.02
C ILE A 59 19.97 4.63 -7.36
N ARG A 60 20.62 5.35 -6.44
CA ARG A 60 21.99 5.85 -6.61
C ARG A 60 23.06 4.83 -6.22
N ALA A 61 22.68 3.72 -5.59
CA ALA A 61 23.60 2.69 -5.16
C ALA A 61 23.83 1.66 -6.28
N ARG A 62 25.07 1.18 -6.42
CA ARG A 62 25.38 0.03 -7.30
C ARG A 62 24.61 -1.21 -6.83
N ASP A 63 24.36 -2.13 -7.75
CA ASP A 63 23.73 -3.44 -7.49
C ASP A 63 22.37 -3.38 -6.79
N PHE A 64 21.42 -2.68 -7.42
CA PHE A 64 20.06 -2.55 -6.91
C PHE A 64 19.36 -3.92 -6.74
N TRP A 65 19.36 -4.72 -7.80
CA TRP A 65 18.60 -5.96 -7.90
C TRP A 65 19.18 -7.14 -7.09
N LEU A 66 20.40 -6.99 -6.55
CA LEU A 66 20.98 -7.99 -5.66
C LEU A 66 20.52 -7.83 -4.22
N SER A 67 20.05 -6.63 -3.84
CA SER A 67 19.61 -6.31 -2.48
C SER A 67 18.11 -6.56 -2.31
N PRO A 68 17.70 -7.49 -1.42
CA PRO A 68 16.30 -7.71 -1.12
C PRO A 68 15.64 -6.47 -0.50
N GLY A 69 16.35 -5.73 0.35
CA GLY A 69 15.85 -4.50 0.96
C GLY A 69 15.55 -3.39 -0.05
N LYS A 70 16.43 -3.18 -1.03
CA LYS A 70 16.17 -2.21 -2.11
C LYS A 70 14.95 -2.63 -2.96
N THR A 71 14.82 -3.92 -3.26
CA THR A 71 13.64 -4.46 -3.94
C THR A 71 12.36 -4.25 -3.12
N LEU A 72 12.40 -4.52 -1.81
CA LEU A 72 11.26 -4.31 -0.92
C LEU A 72 10.86 -2.83 -0.87
N ALA A 73 11.84 -1.94 -0.75
CA ALA A 73 11.61 -0.50 -0.78
C ALA A 73 10.94 -0.09 -2.10
N LEU A 74 11.37 -0.63 -3.25
CA LEU A 74 10.76 -0.37 -4.56
C LEU A 74 9.29 -0.76 -4.60
N LEU A 75 8.96 -1.96 -4.13
CA LEU A 75 7.58 -2.45 -4.12
C LEU A 75 6.66 -1.54 -3.30
N PHE A 76 7.06 -1.21 -2.07
CA PHE A 76 6.28 -0.34 -1.20
C PHE A 76 6.21 1.11 -1.71
N THR A 77 7.31 1.62 -2.27
CA THR A 77 7.32 2.95 -2.90
C THR A 77 6.39 3.01 -4.09
N THR A 78 6.38 1.96 -4.92
CA THR A 78 5.50 1.91 -6.09
C THR A 78 4.04 1.84 -5.67
N MET A 79 3.72 1.01 -4.68
CA MET A 79 2.37 0.94 -4.10
C MET A 79 1.94 2.29 -3.52
N CYS A 80 2.83 2.95 -2.76
CA CYS A 80 2.60 4.27 -2.19
C CYS A 80 2.32 5.32 -3.26
N VAL A 81 3.20 5.44 -4.27
CA VAL A 81 3.08 6.44 -5.33
C VAL A 81 1.81 6.18 -6.15
N LEU A 82 1.50 4.93 -6.48
CA LEU A 82 0.26 4.59 -7.17
C LEU A 82 -0.97 4.94 -6.33
N ASN A 83 -1.00 4.54 -5.06
CA ASN A 83 -2.15 4.78 -4.18
C ASN A 83 -2.40 6.27 -3.99
N TRP A 84 -1.39 7.03 -3.58
CA TRP A 84 -1.53 8.48 -3.37
C TRP A 84 -1.83 9.23 -4.66
N SER A 85 -1.25 8.85 -5.80
CA SER A 85 -1.57 9.51 -7.06
C SER A 85 -3.01 9.25 -7.48
N LEU A 86 -3.51 8.02 -7.35
CA LEU A 86 -4.88 7.68 -7.68
C LEU A 86 -5.87 8.35 -6.71
N GLU A 87 -5.61 8.35 -5.41
CA GLU A 87 -6.44 9.05 -4.43
C GLU A 87 -6.42 10.57 -4.63
N PHE A 88 -5.27 11.14 -4.96
CA PHE A 88 -5.15 12.57 -5.26
C PHE A 88 -5.94 12.94 -6.51
N ILE A 89 -5.77 12.20 -7.61
CA ILE A 89 -6.56 12.40 -8.83
C ILE A 89 -8.05 12.26 -8.52
N ALA A 90 -8.42 11.23 -7.76
CA ALA A 90 -9.81 10.98 -7.42
C ALA A 90 -10.43 12.12 -6.62
N SER A 91 -9.70 12.59 -5.60
CA SER A 91 -10.13 13.67 -4.73
C SER A 91 -10.18 15.01 -5.48
N ALA A 92 -9.17 15.32 -6.31
CA ALA A 92 -9.12 16.54 -7.11
C ALA A 92 -10.27 16.62 -8.12
N VAL A 93 -10.50 15.55 -8.88
CA VAL A 93 -11.58 15.49 -9.88
C VAL A 93 -12.95 15.62 -9.20
N THR A 94 -13.16 14.92 -8.08
CA THR A 94 -14.44 14.99 -7.35
C THR A 94 -14.65 16.37 -6.74
N TYR A 95 -13.61 16.95 -6.15
CA TYR A 95 -13.64 18.30 -5.58
C TYR A 95 -14.05 19.35 -6.60
N VAL A 96 -13.43 19.34 -7.79
CA VAL A 96 -13.80 20.28 -8.87
C VAL A 96 -15.26 20.07 -9.32
N ARG A 97 -15.71 18.82 -9.45
CA ARG A 97 -17.09 18.53 -9.83
C ARG A 97 -18.11 18.99 -8.79
N MET A 98 -17.76 18.92 -7.52
CA MET A 98 -18.61 19.38 -6.41
C MET A 98 -18.84 20.89 -6.42
N GLN A 99 -17.92 21.67 -7.00
CA GLN A 99 -18.09 23.12 -7.16
C GLN A 99 -19.13 23.49 -8.23
N THR A 100 -19.58 22.53 -9.03
CA THR A 100 -20.63 22.74 -10.03
C THR A 100 -21.97 22.31 -9.45
N ASP A 101 -22.93 23.23 -9.44
CA ASP A 101 -24.30 22.94 -9.03
C ASP A 101 -24.97 21.97 -10.00
N LEU A 102 -25.75 21.04 -9.43
CA LEU A 102 -26.56 20.12 -10.22
C LEU A 102 -27.89 20.77 -10.55
N ALA A 103 -28.35 20.58 -11.79
CA ALA A 103 -29.69 20.98 -12.17
C ALA A 103 -30.73 20.23 -11.29
N PRO A 104 -31.87 20.86 -10.96
CA PRO A 104 -32.90 20.23 -10.14
C PRO A 104 -33.35 18.88 -10.70
N GLY A 105 -33.42 17.86 -9.85
CA GLY A 105 -33.88 16.51 -10.21
C GLY A 105 -32.84 15.59 -10.87
N VAL A 106 -31.60 16.04 -11.07
CA VAL A 106 -30.53 15.21 -11.63
C VAL A 106 -29.92 14.31 -10.54
N VAL A 107 -29.70 13.03 -10.89
CA VAL A 107 -29.01 12.07 -10.01
C VAL A 107 -27.54 12.49 -9.83
N ASP A 108 -27.10 12.66 -8.59
CA ASP A 108 -25.71 13.04 -8.29
C ASP A 108 -24.74 11.89 -8.64
N ARG A 109 -23.99 12.09 -9.72
CA ARG A 109 -22.94 11.16 -10.18
C ARG A 109 -21.53 11.77 -10.06
N ARG A 110 -21.37 12.90 -9.37
CA ARG A 110 -20.11 13.64 -9.37
C ARG A 110 -18.96 12.82 -8.76
N GLY A 111 -19.26 11.95 -7.80
CA GLY A 111 -18.33 10.99 -7.19
C GLY A 111 -17.91 9.80 -8.07
N TYR A 112 -18.43 9.64 -9.29
CA TYR A 112 -18.01 8.58 -10.20
C TYR A 112 -16.90 9.04 -11.14
N ILE A 113 -15.72 8.45 -11.02
CA ILE A 113 -14.54 8.71 -11.86
C ILE A 113 -14.32 7.51 -12.76
N LEU A 114 -14.47 7.72 -14.07
CA LEU A 114 -14.39 6.64 -15.06
C LEU A 114 -15.34 5.45 -14.73
N GLY A 115 -16.51 5.74 -14.16
CA GLY A 115 -17.49 4.72 -13.76
C GLY A 115 -17.23 4.06 -12.41
N ILE A 116 -16.15 4.41 -11.71
CA ILE A 116 -15.78 3.88 -10.39
C ILE A 116 -16.04 4.95 -9.33
N TRP A 117 -16.54 4.55 -8.15
CA TRP A 117 -16.71 5.48 -7.05
C TRP A 117 -15.36 5.99 -6.56
N TYR A 118 -15.19 7.31 -6.39
CA TYR A 118 -13.89 7.91 -6.09
C TYR A 118 -13.24 7.33 -4.82
N GLY A 119 -14.04 6.96 -3.81
CA GLY A 119 -13.54 6.32 -2.58
C GLY A 119 -12.93 4.92 -2.78
N ASN A 120 -13.30 4.24 -3.87
CA ASN A 120 -12.79 2.91 -4.22
C ASN A 120 -11.76 2.95 -5.35
N PHE A 121 -11.61 4.10 -6.04
CA PHE A 121 -10.81 4.22 -7.26
C PHE A 121 -9.37 3.72 -7.12
N ALA A 122 -8.70 4.08 -6.02
CA ALA A 122 -7.33 3.64 -5.78
C ALA A 122 -7.22 2.13 -5.54
N VAL A 123 -8.20 1.54 -4.85
CA VAL A 123 -8.26 0.09 -4.61
C VAL A 123 -8.57 -0.67 -5.90
N ASP A 124 -9.56 -0.19 -6.67
CA ASP A 124 -10.02 -0.85 -7.90
C ASP A 124 -8.98 -0.82 -9.03
N VAL A 125 -8.09 0.17 -9.04
CA VAL A 125 -7.09 0.34 -10.11
C VAL A 125 -5.68 0.00 -9.63
N GLY A 126 -5.34 0.32 -8.38
CA GLY A 126 -3.96 0.28 -7.88
C GLY A 126 -3.34 -1.10 -7.87
N TYR A 127 -4.08 -2.14 -7.46
CA TYR A 127 -3.57 -3.51 -7.44
C TYR A 127 -3.36 -4.08 -8.85
N VAL A 128 -4.22 -3.74 -9.80
CA VAL A 128 -4.02 -4.14 -11.21
C VAL A 128 -2.80 -3.43 -11.80
N ALA A 129 -2.65 -2.13 -11.52
CA ALA A 129 -1.53 -1.32 -11.98
C ALA A 129 -0.18 -1.76 -11.39
N CYS A 130 -0.15 -2.46 -10.24
CA CYS A 130 1.09 -2.95 -9.64
C CYS A 130 1.57 -4.30 -10.20
N LEU A 131 0.72 -5.06 -10.92
CA LEU A 131 1.09 -6.37 -11.48
C LEU A 131 2.31 -6.31 -12.41
N PRO A 132 2.43 -5.38 -13.37
CA PRO A 132 3.61 -5.31 -14.25
C PRO A 132 4.90 -5.09 -13.45
N VAL A 133 4.84 -4.32 -12.37
CA VAL A 133 5.98 -4.03 -11.49
C VAL A 133 6.38 -5.29 -10.72
N LEU A 134 5.42 -6.02 -10.16
CA LEU A 134 5.66 -7.28 -9.46
C LEU A 134 6.29 -8.34 -10.39
N LEU A 135 5.75 -8.49 -11.60
CA LEU A 135 6.31 -9.39 -12.62
C LEU A 135 7.72 -8.97 -13.02
N TRP A 136 7.95 -7.67 -13.18
CA TRP A 136 9.28 -7.13 -13.49
C TRP A 136 10.28 -7.39 -12.37
N VAL A 137 9.89 -7.20 -11.11
CA VAL A 137 10.70 -7.52 -9.94
C VAL A 137 11.09 -8.99 -9.94
N ILE A 138 10.13 -9.90 -10.08
CA ILE A 138 10.39 -11.37 -10.14
C ILE A 138 11.39 -11.70 -11.24
N CYS A 139 11.23 -11.09 -12.42
CA CYS A 139 12.14 -11.28 -13.55
C CYS A 139 13.55 -10.75 -13.31
N LYS A 140 13.70 -9.64 -12.58
CA LYS A 140 15.00 -9.00 -12.33
C LYS A 140 15.74 -9.57 -11.13
N THR A 141 15.04 -10.12 -10.15
CA THR A 141 15.64 -10.69 -8.93
C THR A 141 16.01 -12.17 -9.05
N LYS A 142 16.20 -12.70 -10.26
CA LYS A 142 16.51 -14.13 -10.49
C LYS A 142 17.78 -14.61 -9.76
N ASN A 143 18.72 -13.69 -9.55
CA ASN A 143 20.01 -13.95 -8.89
C ASN A 143 19.96 -13.81 -7.35
N GLN A 144 18.82 -13.38 -6.79
CA GLN A 144 18.66 -13.33 -5.34
C GLN A 144 18.48 -14.74 -4.74
N PRO A 145 18.77 -14.93 -3.44
CA PRO A 145 18.55 -16.20 -2.77
C PRO A 145 17.09 -16.68 -2.93
N PHE A 146 16.91 -18.00 -3.02
CA PHE A 146 15.60 -18.61 -3.27
C PHE A 146 14.49 -18.14 -2.31
N CYS A 147 14.79 -17.98 -1.02
CA CYS A 147 13.79 -17.53 -0.05
C CYS A 147 13.27 -16.12 -0.33
N PHE A 148 14.14 -15.18 -0.73
CA PHE A 148 13.70 -13.83 -1.13
C PHE A 148 12.91 -13.86 -2.44
N ARG A 149 13.28 -14.72 -3.39
CA ARG A 149 12.50 -14.91 -4.62
C ARG A 149 11.08 -15.40 -4.34
N LEU A 150 10.92 -16.32 -3.38
CA LEU A 150 9.59 -16.75 -2.93
C LEU A 150 8.79 -15.59 -2.32
N THR A 151 9.42 -14.70 -1.56
CA THR A 151 8.75 -13.50 -1.02
C THR A 151 8.12 -12.66 -2.14
N TRP A 152 8.81 -12.45 -3.27
CA TRP A 152 8.28 -11.68 -4.39
C TRP A 152 7.09 -12.37 -5.08
N VAL A 153 7.13 -13.70 -5.18
CA VAL A 153 5.99 -14.50 -5.64
C VAL A 153 4.83 -14.38 -4.64
N GLY A 154 5.11 -14.33 -3.34
CA GLY A 154 4.11 -14.05 -2.31
C GLY A 154 3.43 -12.69 -2.50
N PHE A 155 4.17 -11.64 -2.86
CA PHE A 155 3.58 -10.32 -3.14
C PHE A 155 2.71 -10.34 -4.41
N LEU A 156 3.11 -11.10 -5.43
CA LEU A 156 2.26 -11.33 -6.61
C LEU A 156 0.97 -12.07 -6.24
N PHE A 157 1.07 -13.11 -5.42
CA PHE A 157 -0.09 -13.87 -4.97
C PHE A 157 -1.03 -13.00 -4.14
N PHE A 158 -0.49 -12.19 -3.22
CA PHE A 158 -1.27 -11.18 -2.49
C PHE A 158 -2.03 -10.25 -3.43
N ALA A 159 -1.36 -9.65 -4.43
CA ALA A 159 -2.02 -8.76 -5.38
C ALA A 159 -3.15 -9.47 -6.14
N LEU A 160 -2.94 -10.71 -6.58
CA LEU A 160 -3.96 -11.51 -7.26
C LEU A 160 -5.16 -11.84 -6.36
N LEU A 161 -4.93 -12.13 -5.07
CA LEU A 161 -6.02 -12.33 -4.11
C LEU A 161 -6.86 -11.06 -3.95
N ILE A 162 -6.23 -9.90 -3.79
CA ILE A 162 -6.96 -8.63 -3.66
C ILE A 162 -7.73 -8.30 -4.94
N ILE A 163 -7.12 -8.47 -6.11
CA ILE A 163 -7.80 -8.30 -7.42
C ILE A 163 -8.99 -9.26 -7.53
N GLY A 164 -8.81 -10.53 -7.16
CA GLY A 164 -9.88 -11.52 -7.16
C GLY A 164 -11.03 -11.14 -6.21
N GLN A 165 -10.72 -10.55 -5.06
CA GLN A 165 -11.76 -10.02 -4.19
C GLN A 165 -12.47 -8.80 -4.80
N VAL A 166 -11.72 -7.82 -5.28
CA VAL A 166 -12.27 -6.54 -5.74
C VAL A 166 -13.12 -6.71 -7.00
N HIS A 167 -12.66 -7.52 -7.97
CA HIS A 167 -13.33 -7.65 -9.26
C HIS A 167 -14.20 -8.91 -9.40
N LEU A 168 -13.92 -9.97 -8.64
CA LEU A 168 -14.63 -11.26 -8.74
C LEU A 168 -15.39 -11.63 -7.47
N GLY A 169 -15.32 -10.81 -6.42
CA GLY A 169 -16.04 -11.06 -5.16
C GLY A 169 -15.52 -12.27 -4.38
N PHE A 170 -14.27 -12.70 -4.59
CA PHE A 170 -13.73 -13.96 -4.05
C PHE A 170 -13.95 -14.17 -2.53
N ARG A 171 -14.00 -13.08 -1.76
CA ARG A 171 -14.28 -13.06 -0.31
C ARG A 171 -15.53 -13.83 0.10
N THR A 172 -16.58 -13.78 -0.72
CA THR A 172 -17.88 -14.40 -0.42
C THR A 172 -17.85 -15.92 -0.50
N TYR A 173 -16.83 -16.48 -1.15
CA TYR A 173 -16.64 -17.92 -1.30
C TYR A 173 -15.73 -18.53 -0.21
N VAL A 174 -15.14 -17.70 0.66
CA VAL A 174 -14.27 -18.14 1.75
C VAL A 174 -15.05 -18.20 3.06
N GLY A 175 -14.73 -19.15 3.94
CA GLY A 175 -15.39 -19.31 5.24
C GLY A 175 -15.39 -18.03 6.08
N SER A 176 -16.39 -17.88 6.95
CA SER A 176 -16.67 -16.64 7.72
C SER A 176 -15.47 -16.10 8.51
N ALA A 177 -14.66 -16.98 9.11
CA ALA A 177 -13.45 -16.58 9.83
C ALA A 177 -12.39 -15.96 8.90
N LEU A 178 -12.14 -16.56 7.75
CA LEU A 178 -11.20 -16.05 6.74
C LEU A 178 -11.72 -14.78 6.06
N ASN A 179 -13.04 -14.66 5.92
CA ASN A 179 -13.68 -13.48 5.36
C ASN A 179 -13.39 -12.23 6.22
N PHE A 180 -13.44 -12.33 7.55
CA PHE A 180 -13.08 -11.22 8.43
C PHE A 180 -11.60 -10.84 8.33
N TRP A 181 -10.71 -11.83 8.25
CA TRP A 181 -9.25 -11.66 8.22
C TRP A 181 -8.66 -11.55 6.80
N TYR A 182 -9.48 -11.44 5.75
CA TYR A 182 -9.03 -11.71 4.39
C TYR A 182 -7.83 -10.85 3.97
N PHE A 183 -7.90 -9.54 4.21
CA PHE A 183 -6.84 -8.62 3.81
C PHE A 183 -5.53 -8.90 4.57
N GLU A 184 -5.61 -9.03 5.90
CA GLU A 184 -4.45 -9.26 6.77
C GLU A 184 -3.82 -10.63 6.53
N ALA A 185 -4.64 -11.63 6.22
CA ALA A 185 -4.17 -12.95 5.82
C ALA A 185 -3.49 -12.89 4.45
N ALA A 186 -4.09 -12.20 3.47
CA ALA A 186 -3.52 -12.08 2.12
C ALA A 186 -2.17 -11.36 2.14
N ILE A 187 -2.05 -10.21 2.82
CA ILE A 187 -0.77 -9.50 2.97
C ILE A 187 0.20 -10.23 3.91
N GLY A 188 -0.33 -11.07 4.81
CA GLY A 188 0.46 -11.92 5.70
C GLY A 188 1.29 -12.96 4.95
N ILE A 189 0.84 -13.43 3.78
CA ILE A 189 1.57 -14.42 2.97
C ILE A 189 2.98 -13.92 2.61
N PRO A 190 3.17 -12.79 1.90
CA PRO A 190 4.51 -12.28 1.61
C PRO A 190 5.29 -11.92 2.87
N ILE A 191 4.64 -11.43 3.93
CA ILE A 191 5.32 -11.02 5.17
C ILE A 191 5.87 -12.24 5.93
N CYS A 192 5.11 -13.32 6.04
CA CYS A 192 5.59 -14.58 6.60
C CYS A 192 6.75 -15.16 5.80
N LEU A 193 6.70 -15.09 4.47
CA LEU A 193 7.81 -15.50 3.60
C LEU A 193 9.05 -14.61 3.80
N LEU A 194 8.88 -13.31 4.01
CA LEU A 194 9.95 -12.37 4.32
C LEU A 194 10.58 -12.68 5.68
N ILE A 195 9.78 -12.97 6.71
CA ILE A 195 10.25 -13.40 8.03
C ILE A 195 11.07 -14.68 7.90
N ALA A 196 10.55 -15.68 7.17
CA ALA A 196 11.25 -16.94 6.94
C ALA A 196 12.58 -16.74 6.18
N ALA A 197 12.62 -15.84 5.20
CA ALA A 197 13.83 -15.50 4.46
C ALA A 197 14.89 -14.87 5.38
N ILE A 198 14.49 -13.92 6.24
CA ILE A 198 15.37 -13.28 7.21
C ILE A 198 15.86 -14.29 8.25
N ALA A 199 14.98 -15.08 8.83
CA ALA A 199 15.32 -16.11 9.82
C ALA A 199 16.32 -17.12 9.25
N ARG A 200 16.15 -17.53 7.98
CA ARG A 200 17.10 -18.39 7.29
C ARG A 200 18.46 -17.72 7.10
N SER A 201 18.49 -16.46 6.66
CA SER A 201 19.76 -15.72 6.50
C SER A 201 20.49 -15.56 7.83
N VAL A 202 19.78 -15.29 8.92
CA VAL A 202 20.35 -15.21 10.27
C VAL A 202 20.90 -16.56 10.73
N THR A 203 20.14 -17.64 10.59
CA THR A 203 20.56 -18.99 11.01
C THR A 203 21.75 -19.52 10.20
N ARG A 204 21.83 -19.19 8.91
CA ARG A 204 22.96 -19.55 8.04
C ARG A 204 24.14 -18.58 8.11
N ARG A 205 24.00 -17.47 8.86
CA ARG A 205 24.97 -16.37 8.92
C ARG A 205 25.31 -15.78 7.55
N ASP A 206 24.32 -15.77 6.65
CA ASP A 206 24.44 -15.08 5.38
C ASP A 206 24.52 -13.57 5.64
N ALA A 207 25.41 -12.86 4.94
CA ALA A 207 25.50 -11.41 5.08
C ALA A 207 24.20 -10.74 4.62
N MET A 208 23.46 -10.16 5.56
CA MET A 208 22.31 -9.30 5.26
C MET A 208 22.77 -7.87 5.13
N ASP A 209 22.40 -7.23 4.01
CA ASP A 209 22.67 -5.82 3.85
C ASP A 209 21.80 -4.97 4.79
N TRP A 210 22.32 -3.80 5.12
CA TRP A 210 21.62 -2.87 6.00
C TRP A 210 20.29 -2.38 5.40
N TRP A 211 20.18 -2.34 4.05
CA TRP A 211 18.95 -2.02 3.34
C TRP A 211 17.82 -2.96 3.75
N THR A 212 18.08 -4.27 3.76
CA THR A 212 17.08 -5.30 4.10
C THR A 212 16.59 -5.14 5.53
N ILE A 213 17.49 -4.89 6.48
CA ILE A 213 17.12 -4.68 7.89
C ILE A 213 16.24 -3.43 8.02
N MET A 214 16.68 -2.31 7.46
CA MET A 214 16.01 -1.01 7.58
C MET A 214 14.66 -0.96 6.86
N THR A 215 14.39 -1.83 5.89
CA THR A 215 13.10 -1.88 5.20
C THR A 215 12.20 -3.01 5.73
N ALA A 216 12.74 -4.20 5.96
CA ALA A 216 11.92 -5.37 6.28
C ALA A 216 11.44 -5.34 7.73
N VAL A 217 12.27 -4.93 8.69
CA VAL A 217 11.88 -4.90 10.10
C VAL A 217 10.70 -3.95 10.31
N PRO A 218 10.71 -2.69 9.82
CA PRO A 218 9.56 -1.80 9.96
C PRO A 218 8.28 -2.32 9.28
N VAL A 219 8.40 -2.91 8.08
CA VAL A 219 7.26 -3.51 7.38
C VAL A 219 6.64 -4.65 8.19
N ILE A 220 7.46 -5.54 8.73
CA ILE A 220 7.03 -6.65 9.58
C ILE A 220 6.37 -6.11 10.87
N SER A 221 7.00 -5.14 11.53
CA SER A 221 6.48 -4.53 12.75
C SER A 221 5.11 -3.90 12.56
N VAL A 222 4.90 -3.14 11.47
CA VAL A 222 3.61 -2.51 11.21
C VAL A 222 2.51 -3.52 10.91
N TRP A 223 2.82 -4.64 10.25
CA TRP A 223 1.85 -5.71 10.06
C TRP A 223 1.46 -6.39 11.38
N PHE A 224 2.42 -6.62 12.28
CA PHE A 224 2.09 -7.11 13.63
C PHE A 224 1.20 -6.13 14.39
N VAL A 225 1.51 -4.82 14.35
CA VAL A 225 0.66 -3.80 14.99
C VAL A 225 -0.75 -3.80 14.38
N ALA A 226 -0.87 -3.92 13.05
CA ALA A 226 -2.17 -3.99 12.36
C ALA A 226 -3.02 -5.16 12.84
N ILE A 227 -2.42 -6.36 12.95
CA ILE A 227 -3.10 -7.55 13.48
C ILE A 227 -3.48 -7.36 14.94
N SER A 228 -2.56 -6.87 15.77
CA SER A 228 -2.83 -6.66 17.21
C SER A 228 -3.97 -5.68 17.42
N LEU A 229 -4.01 -4.56 16.68
CA LEU A 229 -5.11 -3.60 16.76
C LEU A 229 -6.44 -4.22 16.34
N LYS A 230 -6.45 -5.03 15.27
CA LYS A 230 -7.67 -5.72 14.79
C LYS A 230 -8.14 -6.82 15.73
N LEU A 231 -7.24 -7.45 16.49
CA LEU A 231 -7.61 -8.43 17.53
C LEU A 231 -8.22 -7.76 18.76
N LEU A 232 -7.91 -6.49 19.01
CA LEU A 232 -8.38 -5.72 20.17
C LEU A 232 -9.68 -4.94 19.91
N ALA A 233 -10.08 -4.80 18.64
CA ALA A 233 -11.28 -4.09 18.20
C ALA A 233 -12.49 -5.03 18.06
#